data_AF-A0A194XPQ2-F1
#
_entry.id   AF-A0A194XPQ2-F1
#
_cell.length_a   1.000
_cell.length_b   1.000
_cell.length_c   1.000
_cell.angle_alpha   90.00
_cell.angle_beta   90.00
_cell.angle_gamma   90.00
#
_symmetry.space_group_name_H-M   'P 1'
#
loop_
_entity.id
_entity.type
_entity.pdbx_description
1 polymer ?
#
loop_
_entity_poly.entity_id
_entity_poly.type
_entity_poly.pdbx_seq_one_letter_code
_entity_poly.pdbx_strand_id
1 'polypeptide(L)'
;MLLCENVLYTKAARGKLCKALVLRLVTNPLVIQFAKNAGFDVLWIEMEHSTYSITEASILSSAGMMAGLTPIVRVPYQCGMGFVQQVLDSGALAVVFPHISTAADAKAAVKMCKFPPLGKRSLWLQQAAVGLKTMPMEQMASEINAEASAVGLMIESADSIPNVDAIAAVEGVDLLIVGCIDLSTDMGMPGTIDAPEFRAALMAVSEACRSHNKIFGLAGNYKNLQFLDWAVNTLGARLILGQVDSNIISVGAAECVQNLNTIDRTAVSNNGSPSNGFLSNGGVLKVASNGFVSNGVSKGGVPKAVSKGGVSNGKPGISLDVSFT
;
A
#
# COMPACT_ATOMS: atom_id res chain seq x y z
N MET A 1 17.19 -24.57 -5.92
CA MET A 1 15.85 -24.00 -6.19
C MET A 1 15.80 -23.61 -7.66
N LEU A 2 14.79 -24.07 -8.40
CA LEU A 2 14.63 -23.72 -9.83
C LEU A 2 14.07 -22.29 -9.98
N LEU A 3 13.22 -21.87 -9.05
CA LEU A 3 12.64 -20.53 -8.98
C LEU A 3 13.53 -19.51 -8.27
N CYS A 4 13.36 -18.24 -8.63
CA CYS A 4 13.80 -17.09 -7.85
C CYS A 4 13.03 -17.05 -6.52
N GLU A 5 13.71 -16.73 -5.42
CA GLU A 5 13.05 -16.71 -4.12
C GLU A 5 12.01 -15.58 -4.01
N ASN A 6 10.81 -15.95 -3.58
CA ASN A 6 9.77 -15.02 -3.17
C ASN A 6 9.57 -15.10 -1.65
N VAL A 7 10.04 -14.08 -0.93
CA VAL A 7 10.00 -14.01 0.53
C VAL A 7 8.57 -13.92 1.09
N LEU A 8 7.56 -13.63 0.26
CA LEU A 8 6.17 -13.74 0.71
C LEU A 8 5.85 -15.19 1.10
N TYR A 9 6.28 -16.17 0.31
CA TYR A 9 6.07 -17.58 0.62
C TYR A 9 7.11 -18.13 1.60
N THR A 10 8.40 -17.80 1.44
CA THR A 10 9.46 -18.42 2.26
C THR A 10 9.62 -17.79 3.64
N LYS A 11 9.12 -16.55 3.83
CA LYS A 11 9.27 -15.76 5.06
C LYS A 11 7.93 -15.27 5.63
N ALA A 12 7.14 -14.50 4.89
CA ALA A 12 5.90 -13.89 5.41
C ALA A 12 4.85 -14.94 5.77
N ALA A 13 4.60 -15.92 4.89
CA ALA A 13 3.68 -17.04 5.15
C ALA A 13 4.11 -17.92 6.34
N ARG A 14 5.39 -17.86 6.75
CA ARG A 14 5.92 -18.53 7.95
C ARG A 14 5.87 -17.64 9.20
N GLY A 15 5.10 -16.55 9.15
CA GLY A 15 4.91 -15.66 10.29
C GLY A 15 6.12 -14.79 10.60
N LYS A 16 7.06 -14.57 9.66
CA LYS A 16 8.18 -13.64 9.83
C LYS A 16 7.93 -12.32 9.12
N LEU A 17 8.35 -11.21 9.73
CA LEU A 17 8.14 -9.87 9.18
C LEU A 17 8.99 -9.63 7.91
N CYS A 18 8.33 -9.21 6.84
CA CYS A 18 8.94 -8.67 5.62
C CYS A 18 8.82 -7.15 5.58
N LYS A 19 9.95 -6.47 5.37
CA LYS A 19 10.04 -5.02 5.27
C LYS A 19 10.16 -4.63 3.80
N ALA A 20 9.29 -3.76 3.32
CA ALA A 20 9.29 -3.29 1.94
C ALA A 20 9.79 -1.84 1.83
N LEU A 21 10.67 -1.59 0.85
CA LEU A 21 10.97 -0.24 0.38
C LEU A 21 10.12 0.05 -0.85
N VAL A 22 9.40 1.15 -0.84
CA VAL A 22 8.63 1.63 -2.00
C VAL A 22 9.53 2.46 -2.90
N LEU A 23 9.58 2.08 -4.17
CA LEU A 23 10.22 2.82 -5.25
C LEU A 23 9.11 3.47 -6.07
N ARG A 24 9.14 4.80 -6.16
CA ARG A 24 8.15 5.60 -6.90
C ARG A 24 8.81 6.65 -7.79
N LEU A 25 10.06 7.01 -7.53
CA LEU A 25 10.74 8.13 -8.19
C LEU A 25 12.05 7.70 -8.85
N VAL A 26 12.89 6.94 -8.16
CA VAL A 26 14.24 6.61 -8.65
C VAL A 26 14.16 5.47 -9.65
N THR A 27 14.64 5.69 -10.87
CA THR A 27 14.65 4.68 -11.95
C THR A 27 15.98 3.94 -12.08
N ASN A 28 17.05 4.51 -11.51
CA ASN A 28 18.38 3.90 -11.59
C ASN A 28 18.46 2.65 -10.68
N PRO A 29 18.80 1.46 -11.22
CA PRO A 29 18.81 0.21 -10.46
C PRO A 29 19.84 0.15 -9.33
N LEU A 30 20.81 1.07 -9.26
CA LEU A 30 21.71 1.16 -8.11
C LEU A 30 20.96 1.46 -6.80
N VAL A 31 19.75 2.02 -6.86
CA VAL A 31 18.89 2.23 -5.68
C VAL A 31 18.59 0.92 -4.94
N ILE A 32 18.58 -0.21 -5.66
CA ILE A 32 18.35 -1.53 -5.08
C ILE A 32 19.42 -1.89 -4.05
N GLN A 33 20.67 -1.47 -4.27
CA GLN A 33 21.76 -1.75 -3.33
C GLN A 33 21.54 -1.03 -1.99
N PHE A 34 20.96 0.18 -1.99
CA PHE A 34 20.57 0.85 -0.74
C PHE A 34 19.51 0.04 0.01
N ALA A 35 18.49 -0.47 -0.69
CA ALA A 35 17.47 -1.31 -0.08
C ALA A 35 18.08 -2.58 0.55
N LYS A 36 18.99 -3.25 -0.18
CA LYS A 36 19.69 -4.44 0.29
C LYS A 36 20.54 -4.16 1.53
N ASN A 37 21.35 -3.10 1.49
CA ASN A 37 22.23 -2.72 2.59
C ASN A 37 21.45 -2.36 3.86
N ALA A 38 20.27 -1.75 3.71
CA ALA A 38 19.39 -1.41 4.83
C ALA A 38 18.61 -2.62 5.40
N GLY A 39 18.70 -3.79 4.76
CA GLY A 39 18.03 -5.01 5.23
C GLY A 39 16.52 -5.07 4.91
N PHE A 40 16.08 -4.39 3.86
CA PHE A 40 14.76 -4.63 3.28
C PHE A 40 14.69 -6.06 2.71
N ASP A 41 13.48 -6.59 2.65
CA ASP A 41 13.19 -7.94 2.13
C ASP A 41 12.49 -7.86 0.75
N VAL A 42 11.71 -6.79 0.57
CA VAL A 42 10.81 -6.58 -0.55
C VAL A 42 11.10 -5.23 -1.20
N LEU A 43 11.01 -5.19 -2.53
CA LEU A 43 10.95 -3.97 -3.31
C LEU A 43 9.52 -3.79 -3.79
N TRP A 44 8.85 -2.75 -3.32
CA TRP A 44 7.55 -2.37 -3.84
C TRP A 44 7.74 -1.36 -4.96
N ILE A 45 7.52 -1.79 -6.19
CA ILE A 45 7.59 -0.95 -7.39
C ILE A 45 6.20 -0.37 -7.61
N GLU A 46 6.10 0.93 -7.36
CA GLU A 46 4.86 1.67 -7.43
C GLU A 46 4.58 2.09 -8.87
N MET A 47 3.57 1.55 -9.53
CA MET A 47 3.18 1.97 -10.89
C MET A 47 1.81 2.67 -10.94
N GLU A 48 1.05 2.72 -9.86
CA GLU A 48 -0.25 3.42 -9.82
C GLU A 48 -0.06 4.93 -9.60
N HIS A 49 0.84 5.32 -8.70
CA HIS A 49 1.13 6.74 -8.40
C HIS A 49 2.53 7.17 -8.86
N SER A 50 2.99 6.65 -9.99
CA SER A 50 4.28 7.02 -10.57
C SER A 50 4.21 7.14 -12.09
N THR A 51 5.33 7.50 -12.70
CA THR A 51 5.52 7.54 -14.15
C THR A 51 6.32 6.35 -14.66
N TYR A 52 6.50 5.29 -13.86
CA TYR A 52 7.28 4.14 -14.29
C TYR A 52 6.63 3.43 -15.48
N SER A 53 7.44 3.22 -16.50
CA SER A 53 7.16 2.31 -17.60
C SER A 53 7.38 0.84 -17.17
N ILE A 54 6.84 -0.08 -17.96
CA ILE A 54 7.10 -1.52 -17.79
C ILE A 54 8.61 -1.81 -17.87
N THR A 55 9.35 -1.11 -18.73
CA THR A 55 10.80 -1.27 -18.85
C THR A 55 11.52 -0.92 -17.56
N GLU A 56 11.17 0.20 -16.92
CA GLU A 56 11.76 0.60 -15.63
C GLU A 56 11.39 -0.38 -14.53
N ALA A 57 10.11 -0.79 -14.46
CA ALA A 57 9.68 -1.83 -13.53
C ALA A 57 10.44 -3.15 -13.73
N SER A 58 10.71 -3.54 -14.98
CA SER A 58 11.50 -4.74 -15.32
C SER A 58 12.95 -4.63 -14.85
N ILE A 59 13.60 -3.50 -15.10
CA ILE A 59 14.99 -3.24 -14.70
C ILE A 59 15.11 -3.29 -13.17
N LEU A 60 14.21 -2.61 -12.46
CA LEU A 60 14.18 -2.61 -10.99
C LEU A 60 13.87 -4.00 -10.43
N SER A 61 12.92 -4.72 -11.03
CA SER A 61 12.58 -6.09 -10.62
C SER A 61 13.75 -7.05 -10.78
N SER A 62 14.41 -7.00 -11.93
CA SER A 62 15.58 -7.84 -12.25
C SER A 62 16.74 -7.56 -11.29
N ALA A 63 17.06 -6.28 -11.07
CA ALA A 63 18.07 -5.88 -10.09
C ALA A 63 17.71 -6.36 -8.67
N GLY A 64 16.44 -6.27 -8.29
CA GLY A 64 15.90 -6.78 -7.04
C GLY A 64 16.15 -8.27 -6.84
N MET A 65 15.74 -9.08 -7.81
CA MET A 65 15.94 -10.53 -7.75
C MET A 65 17.42 -10.89 -7.66
N MET A 66 18.30 -10.23 -8.43
CA MET A 66 19.75 -10.45 -8.36
C MET A 66 20.35 -10.07 -6.99
N ALA A 67 19.78 -9.06 -6.33
CA ALA A 67 20.16 -8.67 -4.97
C ALA A 67 19.57 -9.57 -3.88
N GLY A 68 18.72 -10.54 -4.23
CA GLY A 68 17.98 -11.38 -3.29
C GLY A 68 16.90 -10.63 -2.53
N LEU A 69 16.22 -9.69 -3.21
CA LEU A 69 15.01 -9.01 -2.75
C LEU A 69 13.83 -9.45 -3.61
N THR A 70 12.64 -9.55 -3.05
CA THR A 70 11.45 -9.91 -3.80
C THR A 70 10.79 -8.66 -4.41
N PRO A 71 10.75 -8.51 -5.74
CA PRO A 71 10.01 -7.43 -6.37
C PRO A 71 8.51 -7.71 -6.39
N ILE A 72 7.76 -6.73 -5.89
CA ILE A 72 6.31 -6.64 -5.92
C ILE A 72 5.95 -5.42 -6.75
N VAL A 73 5.02 -5.54 -7.69
CA VAL A 73 4.55 -4.40 -8.49
C VAL A 73 3.11 -4.08 -8.12
N ARG A 74 2.85 -2.86 -7.63
CA ARG A 74 1.48 -2.34 -7.60
C ARG A 74 1.15 -1.76 -8.97
N VAL A 75 0.18 -2.38 -9.63
CA VAL A 75 -0.21 -1.99 -11.00
C VAL A 75 -1.28 -0.90 -10.98
N PRO A 76 -1.42 -0.10 -12.05
CA PRO A 76 -2.53 0.83 -12.17
C PRO A 76 -3.89 0.12 -12.10
N TYR A 77 -4.89 0.79 -11.53
CA TYR A 77 -6.26 0.32 -11.51
C TYR A 77 -6.75 0.01 -12.94
N GLN A 78 -7.43 -1.13 -13.11
CA GLN A 78 -8.00 -1.59 -14.39
C GLN A 78 -7.00 -1.68 -15.57
N CYS A 79 -5.71 -1.92 -15.31
CA CYS A 79 -4.67 -2.04 -16.36
C CYS A 79 -4.83 -3.23 -17.33
N GLY A 80 -5.63 -4.23 -16.96
CA GLY A 80 -5.98 -5.37 -17.82
C GLY A 80 -4.93 -6.49 -17.86
N MET A 81 -5.35 -7.66 -18.37
CA MET A 81 -4.58 -8.91 -18.31
C MET A 81 -3.25 -8.86 -19.07
N GLY A 82 -3.21 -8.18 -20.24
CA GLY A 82 -1.98 -8.08 -21.03
C GLY A 82 -0.88 -7.31 -20.31
N PHE A 83 -1.25 -6.23 -19.60
CA PHE A 83 -0.32 -5.45 -18.80
C PHE A 83 0.22 -6.25 -17.61
N VAL A 84 -0.68 -6.91 -16.86
CA VAL A 84 -0.30 -7.79 -15.73
C VAL A 84 0.62 -8.92 -16.17
N GLN A 85 0.36 -9.52 -17.33
CA GLN A 85 1.23 -10.55 -17.90
C GLN A 85 2.63 -10.00 -18.16
N GLN A 86 2.75 -8.83 -18.81
CA GLN A 86 4.04 -8.20 -19.05
C GLN A 86 4.79 -7.90 -17.75
N VAL A 87 4.10 -7.41 -16.71
CA VAL A 87 4.69 -7.13 -15.40
C VAL A 87 5.28 -8.39 -14.76
N LEU A 88 4.54 -9.51 -14.75
CA LEU A 88 5.01 -10.79 -14.20
C LEU A 88 6.12 -11.42 -15.04
N ASP A 89 5.99 -11.42 -16.37
CA ASP A 89 7.00 -11.93 -17.30
C ASP A 89 8.32 -11.16 -17.16
N SER A 90 8.24 -9.87 -16.83
CA SER A 90 9.36 -8.94 -16.66
C SER A 90 10.04 -9.01 -15.29
N GLY A 91 9.60 -9.90 -14.39
CA GLY A 91 10.31 -10.21 -13.15
C GLY A 91 9.59 -9.86 -11.85
N ALA A 92 8.36 -9.34 -11.90
CA ALA A 92 7.57 -9.22 -10.67
C ALA A 92 7.26 -10.62 -10.11
N LEU A 93 7.49 -10.83 -8.82
CA LEU A 93 7.14 -12.08 -8.13
C LEU A 93 5.81 -11.98 -7.38
N ALA A 94 5.27 -10.76 -7.28
CA ALA A 94 3.90 -10.51 -6.88
C ALA A 94 3.33 -9.31 -7.63
N VAL A 95 2.02 -9.33 -7.86
CA VAL A 95 1.26 -8.18 -8.35
C VAL A 95 0.26 -7.76 -7.28
N VAL A 96 0.23 -6.47 -7.00
CA VAL A 96 -0.74 -5.86 -6.08
C VAL A 96 -1.75 -5.05 -6.88
N PHE A 97 -3.03 -5.32 -6.64
CA PHE A 97 -4.14 -4.61 -7.26
C PHE A 97 -4.74 -3.60 -6.27
N PRO A 98 -4.81 -2.32 -6.65
CA PRO A 98 -5.51 -1.30 -5.88
C PRO A 98 -7.03 -1.42 -6.00
N HIS A 99 -7.74 -0.75 -5.11
CA HIS A 99 -9.18 -0.49 -5.16
C HIS A 99 -10.05 -1.76 -5.21
N ILE A 100 -9.73 -2.77 -4.40
CA ILE A 100 -10.48 -4.03 -4.35
C ILE A 100 -11.62 -3.90 -3.33
N SER A 101 -12.86 -4.10 -3.78
CA SER A 101 -14.05 -3.99 -2.91
C SER A 101 -14.89 -5.27 -2.87
N THR A 102 -14.72 -6.20 -3.80
CA THR A 102 -15.54 -7.41 -3.89
C THR A 102 -14.74 -8.69 -4.17
N ALA A 103 -15.34 -9.84 -3.89
CA ALA A 103 -14.79 -11.14 -4.27
C ALA A 103 -14.70 -11.32 -5.81
N ALA A 104 -15.50 -10.59 -6.59
CA ALA A 104 -15.40 -10.60 -8.05
C ALA A 104 -14.11 -9.91 -8.51
N ASP A 105 -13.74 -8.79 -7.89
CA ASP A 105 -12.48 -8.08 -8.17
C ASP A 105 -11.28 -8.98 -7.82
N ALA A 106 -11.33 -9.65 -6.67
CA ALA A 106 -10.32 -10.61 -6.25
C ALA A 106 -10.15 -11.76 -7.25
N LYS A 107 -11.27 -12.35 -7.73
CA LYS A 107 -11.23 -13.39 -8.77
C LYS A 107 -10.66 -12.87 -10.08
N ALA A 108 -10.96 -11.62 -10.46
CA ALA A 108 -10.39 -11.01 -11.65
C ALA A 108 -8.87 -10.84 -11.54
N ALA A 109 -8.37 -10.39 -10.39
CA ALA A 109 -6.93 -10.31 -10.09
C ALA A 109 -6.24 -11.68 -10.22
N VAL A 110 -6.78 -12.72 -9.56
CA VAL A 110 -6.24 -14.09 -9.64
C VAL A 110 -6.20 -14.59 -11.08
N LYS A 111 -7.29 -14.37 -11.83
CA LYS A 111 -7.40 -14.78 -13.24
C LYS A 111 -6.29 -14.19 -14.11
N MET A 112 -5.85 -12.95 -13.83
CA MET A 112 -4.80 -12.28 -14.58
C MET A 112 -3.39 -12.76 -14.21
N CYS A 113 -3.16 -13.13 -12.94
CA CYS A 113 -1.82 -13.50 -12.46
C CYS A 113 -1.48 -14.98 -12.64
N LYS A 114 -2.46 -15.87 -12.43
CA LYS A 114 -2.21 -17.32 -12.39
C LYS A 114 -2.39 -17.97 -13.77
N PHE A 115 -1.65 -19.03 -14.00
CA PHE A 115 -1.87 -19.97 -15.10
C PHE A 115 -3.07 -20.88 -14.82
N PRO A 116 -3.64 -21.58 -15.84
CA PRO A 116 -4.64 -22.62 -15.62
C PRO A 116 -4.17 -23.69 -14.60
N PRO A 117 -5.07 -24.27 -13.79
CA PRO A 117 -6.52 -24.06 -13.80
C PRO A 117 -7.00 -22.81 -13.03
N LEU A 118 -6.14 -22.19 -12.22
CA LEU A 118 -6.52 -21.07 -11.34
C LEU A 118 -6.79 -19.76 -12.10
N GLY A 119 -6.12 -19.55 -13.21
CA GLY A 119 -6.28 -18.34 -14.00
C GLY A 119 -6.18 -18.56 -15.52
N LYS A 120 -5.87 -17.49 -16.24
CA LYS A 120 -5.87 -17.42 -17.71
C LYS A 120 -4.60 -16.77 -18.28
N ARG A 121 -3.57 -16.54 -17.47
CA ARG A 121 -2.29 -16.01 -17.94
C ARG A 121 -1.71 -16.92 -19.02
N SER A 122 -1.14 -16.33 -20.08
CA SER A 122 -0.46 -17.11 -21.13
C SER A 122 0.92 -17.53 -20.67
N LEU A 123 1.25 -18.81 -20.84
CA LEU A 123 2.55 -19.36 -20.49
C LEU A 123 3.55 -19.16 -21.62
N TRP A 124 4.74 -18.66 -21.28
CA TRP A 124 5.94 -18.71 -22.12
C TRP A 124 7.13 -19.22 -21.31
N LEU A 125 8.15 -19.74 -21.98
CA LEU A 125 9.32 -20.37 -21.36
C LEU A 125 10.39 -19.34 -20.94
N GLN A 126 11.33 -19.74 -20.07
CA GLN A 126 12.43 -18.90 -19.56
C GLN A 126 11.97 -17.55 -18.97
N GLN A 127 10.92 -17.57 -18.14
CA GLN A 127 10.47 -16.38 -17.42
C GLN A 127 11.50 -15.92 -16.38
N ALA A 128 11.47 -14.64 -16.03
CA ALA A 128 12.34 -14.09 -15.00
C ALA A 128 12.12 -14.74 -13.62
N ALA A 129 10.90 -15.22 -13.33
CA ALA A 129 10.56 -15.99 -12.13
C ALA A 129 11.36 -17.30 -11.96
N VAL A 130 11.83 -17.91 -13.05
CA VAL A 130 12.72 -19.10 -13.03
C VAL A 130 14.20 -18.72 -13.22
N GLY A 131 14.54 -17.43 -13.12
CA GLY A 131 15.90 -16.93 -13.37
C GLY A 131 16.37 -17.19 -14.80
N LEU A 132 15.45 -17.19 -15.78
CA LEU A 132 15.69 -17.50 -17.19
C LEU A 132 16.24 -18.92 -17.45
N LYS A 133 16.17 -19.81 -16.46
CA LYS A 133 16.61 -21.20 -16.60
C LYS A 133 15.62 -22.01 -17.44
N THR A 134 16.10 -23.10 -18.02
CA THR A 134 15.23 -24.12 -18.60
C THR A 134 14.53 -24.90 -17.49
N MET A 135 13.26 -25.22 -17.73
CA MET A 135 12.40 -26.01 -16.86
C MET A 135 11.44 -26.83 -17.74
N PRO A 136 11.08 -28.07 -17.36
CA PRO A 136 10.05 -28.83 -18.06
C PRO A 136 8.74 -28.03 -18.15
N MET A 137 8.16 -27.96 -19.35
CA MET A 137 6.98 -27.13 -19.62
C MET A 137 5.79 -27.53 -18.73
N GLU A 138 5.63 -28.82 -18.46
CA GLU A 138 4.58 -29.41 -17.66
C GLU A 138 4.65 -29.03 -16.17
N GLN A 139 5.83 -28.61 -15.67
CA GLN A 139 6.04 -28.18 -14.28
C GLN A 139 5.90 -26.66 -14.12
N MET A 140 6.14 -25.90 -15.19
CA MET A 140 6.31 -24.46 -15.11
C MET A 140 5.09 -23.73 -14.55
N ALA A 141 3.89 -24.09 -15.03
CA ALA A 141 2.67 -23.42 -14.60
C ALA A 141 2.37 -23.66 -13.11
N SER A 142 2.51 -24.90 -12.64
CA SER A 142 2.22 -25.27 -11.25
C SER A 142 3.27 -24.70 -10.29
N GLU A 143 4.56 -24.78 -10.62
CA GLU A 143 5.63 -24.25 -9.77
C GLU A 143 5.56 -22.71 -9.65
N ILE A 144 5.39 -21.99 -10.77
CA ILE A 144 5.29 -20.52 -10.72
C ILE A 144 4.03 -20.07 -9.96
N ASN A 145 2.89 -20.73 -10.18
CA ASN A 145 1.65 -20.40 -9.47
C ASN A 145 1.81 -20.57 -7.95
N ALA A 146 2.54 -21.60 -7.52
CA ALA A 146 2.71 -21.95 -6.11
C ALA A 146 3.72 -21.06 -5.37
N GLU A 147 4.79 -20.61 -6.04
CA GLU A 147 5.93 -20.00 -5.34
C GLU A 147 6.44 -18.67 -5.95
N ALA A 148 6.01 -18.25 -7.14
CA ALA A 148 6.62 -17.10 -7.83
C ALA A 148 5.64 -16.14 -8.52
N SER A 149 4.33 -16.25 -8.26
CA SER A 149 3.31 -15.34 -8.78
C SER A 149 2.26 -15.02 -7.72
N ALA A 150 2.66 -14.28 -6.68
CA ALA A 150 1.73 -13.93 -5.60
C ALA A 150 0.71 -12.85 -6.02
N VAL A 151 -0.51 -12.96 -5.52
CA VAL A 151 -1.62 -12.03 -5.80
C VAL A 151 -1.98 -11.27 -4.54
N GLY A 152 -1.67 -9.97 -4.54
CA GLY A 152 -2.00 -9.05 -3.46
C GLY A 152 -3.16 -8.15 -3.79
N LEU A 153 -4.04 -7.91 -2.81
CA LEU A 153 -5.22 -7.08 -2.96
C LEU A 153 -5.18 -5.96 -1.93
N MET A 154 -5.30 -4.71 -2.38
CA MET A 154 -5.40 -3.58 -1.46
C MET A 154 -6.84 -3.39 -0.98
N ILE A 155 -7.00 -3.39 0.32
CA ILE A 155 -8.24 -3.07 1.03
C ILE A 155 -8.14 -1.61 1.45
N GLU A 156 -8.78 -0.74 0.68
CA GLU A 156 -8.60 0.71 0.83
C GLU A 156 -9.86 1.54 0.59
N SER A 157 -11.02 0.88 0.51
CA SER A 157 -12.33 1.51 0.54
C SER A 157 -13.14 1.00 1.73
N ALA A 158 -14.01 1.85 2.27
CA ALA A 158 -14.98 1.48 3.30
C ALA A 158 -15.90 0.35 2.81
N ASP A 159 -16.23 0.33 1.52
CA ASP A 159 -17.07 -0.71 0.88
C ASP A 159 -16.38 -2.08 0.85
N SER A 160 -15.06 -2.12 0.95
CA SER A 160 -14.29 -3.37 1.01
C SER A 160 -14.47 -4.08 2.35
N ILE A 161 -14.74 -3.35 3.45
CA ILE A 161 -14.70 -3.90 4.82
C ILE A 161 -15.79 -4.94 5.07
N PRO A 162 -17.07 -4.73 4.71
CA PRO A 162 -18.09 -5.77 4.84
C PRO A 162 -17.82 -7.02 3.99
N ASN A 163 -17.01 -6.88 2.94
CA ASN A 163 -16.72 -7.93 1.96
C ASN A 163 -15.39 -8.64 2.20
N VAL A 164 -14.61 -8.22 3.19
CA VAL A 164 -13.20 -8.65 3.33
C VAL A 164 -13.04 -10.15 3.55
N ASP A 165 -13.99 -10.80 4.23
CA ASP A 165 -14.00 -12.26 4.39
C ASP A 165 -14.19 -12.98 3.05
N ALA A 166 -15.17 -12.54 2.25
CA ALA A 166 -15.42 -13.10 0.93
C ALA A 166 -14.27 -12.84 -0.06
N ILE A 167 -13.60 -11.68 0.06
CA ILE A 167 -12.38 -11.35 -0.70
C ILE A 167 -11.24 -12.29 -0.29
N ALA A 168 -11.00 -12.45 1.01
CA ALA A 168 -9.97 -13.33 1.54
C ALA A 168 -10.22 -14.81 1.18
N ALA A 169 -11.48 -15.24 1.08
CA ALA A 169 -11.84 -16.61 0.74
C ALA A 169 -11.50 -17.02 -0.71
N VAL A 170 -11.17 -16.07 -1.60
CA VAL A 170 -10.88 -16.38 -3.00
C VAL A 170 -9.58 -17.20 -3.12
N GLU A 171 -9.69 -18.36 -3.77
CA GLU A 171 -8.57 -19.23 -4.09
C GLU A 171 -7.57 -18.50 -5.01
N GLY A 172 -6.28 -18.63 -4.72
CA GLY A 172 -5.21 -17.96 -5.46
C GLY A 172 -4.87 -16.55 -5.00
N VAL A 173 -5.64 -15.97 -4.07
CA VAL A 173 -5.24 -14.74 -3.33
C VAL A 173 -4.21 -15.12 -2.27
N ASP A 174 -3.12 -14.37 -2.18
CA ASP A 174 -2.00 -14.66 -1.28
C ASP A 174 -1.91 -13.66 -0.10
N LEU A 175 -2.26 -12.40 -0.35
CA LEU A 175 -2.14 -11.34 0.65
C LEU A 175 -3.21 -10.25 0.53
N LEU A 176 -3.70 -9.76 1.67
CA LEU A 176 -4.49 -8.53 1.76
C LEU A 176 -3.65 -7.43 2.40
N ILE A 177 -3.66 -6.25 1.80
CA ILE A 177 -2.86 -5.12 2.22
C ILE A 177 -3.80 -3.95 2.53
N VAL A 178 -3.79 -3.42 3.73
CA VAL A 178 -4.57 -2.21 4.01
C VAL A 178 -3.81 -0.98 3.52
N GLY A 179 -4.43 -0.23 2.60
CA GLY A 179 -3.99 1.10 2.18
C GLY A 179 -4.46 2.13 3.19
N CYS A 180 -3.64 2.45 4.19
CA CYS A 180 -4.09 3.24 5.34
C CYS A 180 -4.59 4.64 4.97
N ILE A 181 -3.94 5.30 3.99
CA ILE A 181 -4.28 6.67 3.60
C ILE A 181 -5.64 6.68 2.91
N ASP A 182 -5.82 5.87 1.87
CA ASP A 182 -7.06 5.82 1.11
C ASP A 182 -8.22 5.28 1.95
N LEU A 183 -8.02 4.21 2.73
CA LEU A 183 -9.07 3.69 3.62
C LEU A 183 -9.54 4.75 4.62
N SER A 184 -8.62 5.44 5.29
CA SER A 184 -8.98 6.48 6.26
C SER A 184 -9.71 7.65 5.59
N THR A 185 -9.35 7.97 4.35
CA THR A 185 -9.97 9.04 3.56
C THR A 185 -11.39 8.65 3.15
N ASP A 186 -11.58 7.44 2.64
CA ASP A 186 -12.88 6.92 2.20
C ASP A 186 -13.85 6.74 3.38
N MET A 187 -13.32 6.44 4.57
CA MET A 187 -14.08 6.43 5.83
C MET A 187 -14.41 7.84 6.38
N GLY A 188 -14.04 8.91 5.68
CA GLY A 188 -14.30 10.30 6.09
C GLY A 188 -13.40 10.81 7.21
N MET A 189 -12.26 10.15 7.45
CA MET A 189 -11.32 10.44 8.54
C MET A 189 -9.86 10.47 8.06
N PRO A 190 -9.53 11.31 7.07
CA PRO A 190 -8.24 11.28 6.39
C PRO A 190 -7.07 11.36 7.37
N GLY A 191 -6.17 10.37 7.32
CA GLY A 191 -4.98 10.28 8.16
C GLY A 191 -5.23 10.00 9.65
N THR A 192 -6.49 9.80 10.07
CA THR A 192 -6.87 9.56 11.48
C THR A 192 -6.91 8.05 11.77
N ILE A 193 -5.72 7.45 11.77
CA ILE A 193 -5.55 5.99 11.89
C ILE A 193 -5.74 5.43 13.32
N ASP A 194 -5.80 6.31 14.33
CA ASP A 194 -6.06 5.90 15.71
C ASP A 194 -7.56 5.84 16.05
N ALA A 195 -8.42 6.27 15.12
CA ALA A 195 -9.87 6.21 15.29
C ALA A 195 -10.35 4.77 15.56
N PRO A 196 -11.27 4.55 16.52
CA PRO A 196 -11.82 3.23 16.82
C PRO A 196 -12.37 2.51 15.60
N GLU A 197 -13.02 3.24 14.69
CA GLU A 197 -13.60 2.72 13.46
C GLU A 197 -12.53 2.22 12.50
N PHE A 198 -11.43 2.97 12.33
CA PHE A 198 -10.30 2.55 11.51
C PHE A 198 -9.60 1.32 12.11
N ARG A 199 -9.42 1.30 13.44
CA ARG A 199 -8.85 0.13 14.13
C ARG A 199 -9.73 -1.11 13.99
N ALA A 200 -11.05 -0.94 14.06
CA ALA A 200 -12.01 -2.01 13.83
C ALA A 200 -11.92 -2.56 12.40
N ALA A 201 -11.74 -1.69 11.40
CA ALA A 201 -11.52 -2.10 10.02
C ALA A 201 -10.25 -2.96 9.88
N LEU A 202 -9.12 -2.53 10.47
CA LEU A 202 -7.87 -3.32 10.45
C LEU A 202 -8.03 -4.67 11.16
N MET A 203 -8.76 -4.72 12.26
CA MET A 203 -9.06 -5.97 12.96
C MET A 203 -9.89 -6.92 12.08
N ALA A 204 -10.87 -6.40 11.34
CA ALA A 204 -11.66 -7.21 10.40
C ALA A 204 -10.79 -7.79 9.27
N VAL A 205 -9.89 -6.98 8.68
CA VAL A 205 -8.96 -7.48 7.64
C VAL A 205 -8.00 -8.53 8.21
N SER A 206 -7.43 -8.27 9.38
CA SER A 206 -6.54 -9.21 10.08
C SER A 206 -7.24 -10.55 10.35
N GLU A 207 -8.49 -10.51 10.83
CA GLU A 207 -9.28 -11.70 11.11
C GLU A 207 -9.61 -12.50 9.84
N ALA A 208 -9.97 -11.84 8.75
CA ALA A 208 -10.20 -12.48 7.46
C ALA A 208 -8.91 -13.13 6.93
N CYS A 209 -7.78 -12.42 7.01
CA CYS A 209 -6.48 -12.99 6.65
C CYS A 209 -6.16 -14.24 7.46
N ARG A 210 -6.36 -14.20 8.78
CA ARG A 210 -6.13 -15.35 9.66
C ARG A 210 -7.04 -16.53 9.32
N SER A 211 -8.32 -16.27 9.07
CA SER A 211 -9.32 -17.31 8.77
C SER A 211 -9.07 -18.01 7.44
N HIS A 212 -8.50 -17.30 6.45
CA HIS A 212 -8.24 -17.82 5.10
C HIS A 212 -6.77 -18.04 4.78
N ASN A 213 -5.89 -18.04 5.80
CA ASN A 213 -4.44 -18.21 5.68
C ASN A 213 -3.78 -17.22 4.69
N LYS A 214 -4.21 -15.95 4.70
CA LYS A 214 -3.62 -14.89 3.88
C LYS A 214 -2.58 -14.12 4.67
N ILE A 215 -1.56 -13.64 3.97
CA ILE A 215 -0.60 -12.71 4.56
C ILE A 215 -1.30 -11.36 4.75
N PHE A 216 -1.26 -10.84 5.97
CA PHE A 216 -1.73 -9.49 6.25
C PHE A 216 -0.60 -8.48 6.05
N GLY A 217 -0.85 -7.46 5.23
CA GLY A 217 0.08 -6.36 4.95
C GLY A 217 -0.47 -4.98 5.29
N LEU A 218 0.42 -4.02 5.50
CA LEU A 218 0.08 -2.62 5.69
C LEU A 218 0.91 -1.70 4.81
N ALA A 219 0.18 -0.82 4.13
CA ALA A 219 0.69 0.27 3.34
C ALA A 219 0.29 1.61 3.96
N GLY A 220 1.23 2.54 4.07
CA GLY A 220 1.01 3.83 4.71
C GLY A 220 1.27 3.79 6.22
N ASN A 221 1.64 4.95 6.76
CA ASN A 221 1.99 5.17 8.16
C ASN A 221 3.23 4.42 8.69
N TYR A 222 4.38 4.74 8.12
CA TYR A 222 5.68 4.21 8.55
C TYR A 222 6.33 4.96 9.74
N LYS A 223 5.73 6.05 10.24
CA LYS A 223 6.32 6.86 11.32
C LYS A 223 5.79 6.50 12.72
N ASN A 224 4.56 5.99 12.81
CA ASN A 224 3.96 5.64 14.10
C ASN A 224 4.36 4.22 14.53
N LEU A 225 5.46 4.10 15.28
CA LEU A 225 5.97 2.81 15.74
C LEU A 225 5.01 2.07 16.68
N GLN A 226 4.22 2.77 17.48
CA GLN A 226 3.23 2.13 18.37
C GLN A 226 2.10 1.48 17.55
N PHE A 227 1.66 2.14 16.49
CA PHE A 227 0.69 1.57 15.56
C PHE A 227 1.26 0.35 14.82
N LEU A 228 2.49 0.45 14.31
CA LEU A 228 3.16 -0.66 13.64
C LEU A 228 3.42 -1.85 14.58
N ASP A 229 3.80 -1.59 15.83
CA ASP A 229 3.96 -2.61 16.87
C ASP A 229 2.64 -3.35 17.10
N TRP A 230 1.55 -2.63 17.31
CA TRP A 230 0.22 -3.23 17.43
C TRP A 230 -0.14 -4.08 16.21
N ALA A 231 0.07 -3.57 15.00
CA ALA A 231 -0.23 -4.32 13.79
C ALA A 231 0.61 -5.59 13.64
N VAL A 232 1.92 -5.53 13.91
CA VAL A 232 2.82 -6.69 13.77
C VAL A 232 2.59 -7.71 14.88
N ASN A 233 2.52 -7.25 16.13
CA ASN A 233 2.54 -8.13 17.30
C ASN A 233 1.13 -8.52 17.80
N THR A 234 0.10 -7.74 17.48
CA THR A 234 -1.29 -8.06 17.84
C THR A 234 -2.10 -8.55 16.64
N LEU A 235 -2.06 -7.84 15.51
CA LEU A 235 -2.85 -8.20 14.32
C LEU A 235 -2.15 -9.20 13.37
N GLY A 236 -0.89 -9.52 13.63
CA GLY A 236 -0.16 -10.50 12.82
C GLY A 236 0.26 -9.99 11.42
N ALA A 237 0.41 -8.68 11.22
CA ALA A 237 0.92 -8.14 9.95
C ALA A 237 2.34 -8.67 9.67
N ARG A 238 2.57 -9.18 8.44
CA ARG A 238 3.87 -9.75 8.00
C ARG A 238 4.45 -9.11 6.75
N LEU A 239 3.77 -8.11 6.18
CA LEU A 239 4.33 -7.21 5.17
C LEU A 239 4.11 -5.76 5.60
N ILE A 240 5.18 -5.00 5.82
CA ILE A 240 5.10 -3.57 6.17
C ILE A 240 5.86 -2.75 5.14
N LEU A 241 5.19 -1.77 4.53
CA LEU A 241 5.84 -0.77 3.69
C LEU A 241 6.50 0.29 4.58
N GLY A 242 7.83 0.18 4.71
CA GLY A 242 8.58 0.91 5.72
C GLY A 242 9.00 2.32 5.31
N GLN A 243 9.16 2.60 4.02
CA GLN A 243 9.47 3.94 3.51
C GLN A 243 9.17 4.00 2.00
N VAL A 244 9.16 5.23 1.47
CA VAL A 244 9.20 5.49 0.02
C VAL A 244 10.43 6.32 -0.33
N ASP A 245 11.12 5.97 -1.40
CA ASP A 245 12.33 6.62 -1.91
C ASP A 245 12.19 8.16 -1.98
N SER A 246 11.11 8.66 -2.57
CA SER A 246 10.82 10.09 -2.68
C SER A 246 10.68 10.79 -1.32
N ASN A 247 10.13 10.13 -0.30
CA ASN A 247 10.04 10.69 1.05
C ASN A 247 11.42 10.72 1.72
N ILE A 248 12.23 9.66 1.55
CA ILE A 248 13.61 9.63 2.05
C ILE A 248 14.41 10.80 1.44
N ILE A 249 14.33 10.99 0.12
CA ILE A 249 15.02 12.06 -0.59
C ILE A 249 14.53 13.43 -0.11
N SER A 250 13.21 13.63 -0.04
CA SER A 250 12.62 14.90 0.36
C SER A 250 13.00 15.30 1.79
N VAL A 251 12.89 14.38 2.75
CA VAL A 251 13.25 14.65 4.15
C VAL A 251 14.74 14.91 4.29
N GLY A 252 15.60 14.07 3.68
CA GLY A 252 17.05 14.24 3.76
C GLY A 252 17.53 15.55 3.13
N ALA A 253 16.93 15.96 2.00
CA ALA A 253 17.24 17.23 1.36
C ALA A 253 16.83 18.42 2.24
N ALA A 254 15.63 18.38 2.82
CA ALA A 254 15.16 19.44 3.71
C ALA A 254 16.01 19.57 4.97
N GLU A 255 16.37 18.46 5.60
CA GLU A 255 17.26 18.42 6.77
C GLU A 255 18.64 19.00 6.43
N CYS A 256 19.21 18.61 5.29
CA CYS A 256 20.49 19.16 4.82
C CYS A 256 20.46 20.69 4.69
N VAL A 257 19.44 21.24 4.03
CA VAL A 257 19.27 22.69 3.86
C VAL A 257 19.06 23.37 5.22
N GLN A 258 18.23 22.80 6.10
CA GLN A 258 18.01 23.34 7.44
C GLN A 258 19.33 23.42 8.22
N ASN A 259 20.13 22.35 8.21
CA ASN A 259 21.42 22.31 8.88
C ASN A 259 22.39 23.36 8.34
N LEU A 260 22.49 23.51 7.01
CA LEU A 260 23.34 24.53 6.39
C LEU A 260 22.88 25.96 6.74
N ASN A 261 21.57 26.22 6.78
CA ASN A 261 21.03 27.52 7.18
C ASN A 261 21.39 27.90 8.62
N THR A 262 21.62 26.93 9.52
CA THR A 262 22.03 27.25 10.91
C THR A 262 23.46 27.78 11.03
N ILE A 263 24.31 27.51 10.03
CA ILE A 263 25.73 27.91 10.01
C ILE A 263 26.03 28.99 8.97
N ASP A 264 25.10 29.28 8.06
CA ASP A 264 25.25 30.34 7.07
C ASP A 264 25.17 31.72 7.75
N ARG A 265 26.31 32.42 7.77
CA ARG A 265 26.45 33.79 8.29
C ARG A 265 26.44 34.84 7.18
N THR A 266 26.26 34.43 5.92
CA THR A 266 26.30 35.33 4.76
C THR A 266 24.98 36.05 4.52
N ALA A 267 23.89 35.58 5.14
CA ALA A 267 22.62 36.29 5.18
C ALA A 267 22.76 37.60 5.98
N VAL A 268 22.98 38.70 5.27
CA VAL A 268 23.01 40.05 5.84
C VAL A 268 21.65 40.34 6.49
N SER A 269 21.66 40.73 7.77
CA SER A 269 20.47 41.24 8.45
C SER A 269 19.99 42.51 7.74
N ASN A 270 18.98 42.40 6.88
CA ASN A 270 18.29 43.57 6.36
C ASN A 270 17.49 44.23 7.50
N ASN A 271 18.15 45.13 8.23
CA ASN A 271 17.46 46.18 8.99
C ASN A 271 16.79 47.13 7.98
N GLY A 272 15.49 46.94 7.73
CA GLY A 272 14.72 47.85 6.88
C GLY A 272 13.31 47.41 6.51
N SER A 273 12.37 47.62 7.45
CA SER A 273 10.90 47.68 7.29
C SER A 273 10.08 46.40 7.11
N PRO A 274 8.86 46.33 7.72
CA PRO A 274 8.05 45.13 7.77
C PRO A 274 7.15 45.03 6.54
N SER A 275 7.24 43.93 5.80
CA SER A 275 6.24 43.52 4.82
C SER A 275 5.64 42.18 5.24
N ASN A 276 4.41 42.26 5.73
CA ASN A 276 3.37 41.24 5.82
C ASN A 276 3.80 39.76 5.88
N GLY A 277 4.00 39.31 7.12
CA GLY A 277 3.19 38.24 7.69
C GLY A 277 3.18 36.89 6.98
N PHE A 278 4.26 36.13 7.13
CA PHE A 278 4.14 34.71 7.48
C PHE A 278 4.78 34.52 8.84
N LEU A 279 3.96 34.14 9.81
CA LEU A 279 4.28 34.07 11.23
C LEU A 279 5.54 33.24 11.48
N SER A 280 6.59 33.92 11.92
CA SER A 280 7.67 33.34 12.72
C SER A 280 7.10 33.00 14.09
N ASN A 281 6.92 31.71 14.37
CA ASN A 281 6.98 31.23 15.74
C ASN A 281 8.35 30.59 15.92
N GLY A 282 9.20 31.28 16.69
CA GLY A 282 10.36 30.68 17.35
C GLY A 282 9.87 29.61 18.31
N GLY A 283 9.68 28.41 17.79
CA GLY A 283 9.65 27.17 18.52
C GLY A 283 10.68 26.27 17.88
N VAL A 284 11.44 25.55 18.70
CA VAL A 284 12.09 24.31 18.28
C VAL A 284 11.13 23.60 17.34
N LEU A 285 11.54 23.36 16.10
CA LEU A 285 10.81 22.48 15.20
C LEU A 285 10.88 21.08 15.83
N LYS A 286 10.01 20.83 16.81
CA LYS A 286 9.34 19.54 16.87
C LYS A 286 8.75 19.42 15.48
N VAL A 287 9.36 18.59 14.65
CA VAL A 287 8.73 18.06 13.46
C VAL A 287 7.35 17.62 13.93
N ALA A 288 6.33 18.43 13.63
CA ALA A 288 4.97 18.06 13.91
C ALA A 288 4.76 16.79 13.12
N SER A 289 4.65 15.70 13.87
CA SER A 289 3.94 14.51 13.49
C SER A 289 2.74 14.93 12.65
N ASN A 290 2.75 14.65 11.36
CA ASN A 290 1.52 14.43 10.60
C ASN A 290 0.91 13.12 11.10
N GLY A 291 0.44 13.15 12.35
CA GLY A 291 -0.74 12.45 12.80
C GLY A 291 -1.81 13.53 12.87
N PHE A 292 -2.95 13.29 12.24
CA PHE A 292 -4.14 14.06 12.53
C PHE A 292 -4.43 13.93 14.02
N VAL A 293 -4.17 14.99 14.79
CA VAL A 293 -4.56 15.08 16.20
C VAL A 293 -5.87 15.87 16.24
N SER A 294 -6.97 15.16 16.52
CA SER A 294 -8.26 15.76 16.85
C SER A 294 -8.17 16.46 18.21
N ASN A 295 -8.38 17.78 18.26
CA ASN A 295 -8.54 18.48 19.52
C ASN A 295 -9.94 18.19 20.10
N GLY A 296 -9.97 17.45 21.21
CA GLY A 296 -11.18 17.25 22.01
C GLY A 296 -11.60 18.54 22.70
N VAL A 297 -12.85 18.96 22.45
CA VAL A 297 -13.49 20.07 23.18
C VAL A 297 -14.06 19.52 24.49
N SER A 298 -13.65 20.13 25.60
CA SER A 298 -14.12 19.86 26.95
C SER A 298 -15.61 20.17 27.11
N LYS A 299 -16.36 19.23 27.69
CA LYS A 299 -17.74 19.44 28.15
C LYS A 299 -17.79 20.44 29.32
N GLY A 300 -18.66 21.43 29.19
CA GLY A 300 -19.13 22.26 30.29
C GLY A 300 -20.37 23.04 29.89
N GLY A 301 -21.51 22.76 30.54
CA GLY A 301 -22.69 23.64 30.56
C GLY A 301 -23.97 23.10 29.93
N VAL A 302 -24.83 22.51 30.77
CA VAL A 302 -26.31 22.45 30.62
C VAL A 302 -26.83 23.78 31.24
N PRO A 303 -27.84 24.52 30.68
CA PRO A 303 -29.22 24.04 30.81
C PRO A 303 -30.31 24.49 29.82
N LYS A 304 -31.39 23.69 29.91
CA LYS A 304 -32.83 23.99 29.82
C LYS A 304 -33.58 23.78 28.51
N ALA A 305 -34.61 22.96 28.67
CA ALA A 305 -35.67 22.60 27.76
C ALA A 305 -36.67 23.73 27.52
N VAL A 306 -37.24 23.77 26.31
CA VAL A 306 -38.62 24.21 26.07
C VAL A 306 -39.24 23.30 25.01
N SER A 307 -40.47 22.91 25.26
CA SER A 307 -41.28 21.91 24.57
C SER A 307 -42.29 22.51 23.58
N LYS A 308 -42.74 21.66 22.65
CA LYS A 308 -44.09 21.52 22.02
C LYS A 308 -44.34 22.07 20.61
N GLY A 309 -45.03 21.20 19.84
CA GLY A 309 -45.86 21.47 18.64
C GLY A 309 -45.17 20.98 17.37
N GLY A 310 -45.62 19.98 16.60
CA GLY A 310 -46.94 19.39 16.42
C GLY A 310 -47.45 19.68 15.00
N VAL A 311 -47.92 18.63 14.32
CA VAL A 311 -48.78 18.58 13.12
C VAL A 311 -48.12 18.17 11.78
N SER A 312 -48.89 17.32 11.11
CA SER A 312 -48.67 16.36 10.03
C SER A 312 -48.98 16.88 8.62
N ASN A 313 -48.89 15.95 7.66
CA ASN A 313 -49.35 15.94 6.25
C ASN A 313 -48.21 16.25 5.27
N GLY A 314 -47.98 15.57 4.15
CA GLY A 314 -48.63 14.48 3.42
C GLY A 314 -47.89 14.37 2.07
N LYS A 315 -47.61 13.15 1.58
CA LYS A 315 -46.94 12.81 0.29
C LYS A 315 -47.77 13.26 -0.95
N PRO A 316 -47.39 13.02 -2.25
CA PRO A 316 -46.24 12.28 -2.86
C PRO A 316 -45.59 12.90 -4.15
N GLY A 317 -44.55 12.22 -4.67
CA GLY A 317 -44.10 12.24 -6.08
C GLY A 317 -42.91 13.20 -6.34
N ILE A 318 -41.80 12.81 -6.95
CA ILE A 318 -41.66 12.32 -8.33
C ILE A 318 -40.35 11.50 -8.47
N SER A 319 -40.42 10.39 -9.19
CA SER A 319 -39.32 9.59 -9.71
C SER A 319 -38.73 10.22 -10.97
N LEU A 320 -37.41 10.22 -11.12
CA LEU A 320 -36.74 10.40 -12.42
C LEU A 320 -35.66 9.34 -12.58
N ASP A 321 -36.02 8.32 -13.35
CA ASP A 321 -35.13 7.42 -14.08
C ASP A 321 -34.51 8.19 -15.24
N VAL A 322 -33.19 8.15 -15.38
CA VAL A 322 -32.53 8.49 -16.65
C VAL A 322 -31.34 7.54 -16.85
N SER A 323 -31.61 6.46 -17.57
CA SER A 323 -30.62 5.64 -18.27
C SER A 323 -30.28 6.31 -19.61
N PHE A 324 -28.99 6.43 -19.94
CA PHE A 324 -28.53 6.62 -21.31
C PHE A 324 -27.53 5.53 -21.68
N THR A 325 -27.72 5.08 -22.93
CA THR A 325 -27.03 4.07 -23.75
C THR A 325 -25.52 4.10 -23.72
#